data_AF-A0A521SXK0-F1
#
_entry.id   AF-A0A521SXK0-F1
#
_cell.length_a   1.000
_cell.length_b   1.000
_cell.length_c   1.000
_cell.angle_alpha   90.00
_cell.angle_beta   90.00
_cell.angle_gamma   90.00
#
_symmetry.space_group_name_H-M   'P 1'
#
loop_
_entity.id
_entity.type
_entity.pdbx_description
1 polymer ?
#
loop_
_entity_poly.entity_id
_entity_poly.type
_entity_poly.pdbx_seq_one_letter_code
_entity_poly.pdbx_strand_id
1 'polypeptide(L)'
;RVEEMLGMEINVCLGNDGFSQTMWEEMKTAYLLHKVHHRDPRRMNGMDVMQMGVTNNAALAESFFPGERLGVLVPGAAADILLVDYQPNTTLTSGNLPWHILFGFNESMVTATMVGGQLLMKDRELLKLDAEAIHARARELAPAVWARYEQFASAA
;
A
#
# COMPACT_ATOMS: atom_id res chain seq x y z
N ARG A 1 14.88 9.51 12.85
CA ARG A 1 13.61 10.17 13.25
C ARG A 1 12.37 9.30 13.13
N VAL A 2 12.09 8.56 12.04
CA VAL A 2 10.87 7.70 11.98
C VAL A 2 10.80 6.73 13.16
N GLU A 3 11.87 5.97 13.43
CA GLU A 3 11.92 5.04 14.57
C GLU A 3 11.91 5.76 15.93
N GLU A 4 12.38 7.02 16.01
CA GLU A 4 12.25 7.82 17.23
C GLU A 4 10.79 8.22 17.46
N MET A 5 10.07 8.65 16.41
CA MET A 5 8.65 8.99 16.48
C MET A 5 7.81 7.78 16.90
N LEU A 6 8.11 6.59 16.34
CA LEU A 6 7.49 5.34 16.78
C LEU A 6 7.77 5.05 18.26
N GLY A 7 9.02 5.25 18.72
CA GLY A 7 9.39 5.11 20.13
C GLY A 7 8.75 6.14 21.06
N MET A 8 8.24 7.25 20.51
CA MET A 8 7.45 8.26 21.21
C MET A 8 5.94 8.02 21.11
N GLU A 9 5.51 6.85 20.61
CA GLU A 9 4.10 6.48 20.42
C GLU A 9 3.34 7.42 19.46
N ILE A 10 4.04 8.09 18.55
CA ILE A 10 3.42 8.87 17.48
C ILE A 10 2.88 7.90 16.43
N ASN A 11 1.63 8.13 15.99
CA ASN A 11 0.99 7.37 14.90
C ASN A 11 1.64 7.70 13.54
N VAL A 12 2.80 7.13 13.28
CA VAL A 12 3.48 7.26 11.99
C VAL A 12 2.78 6.37 10.96
N CYS A 13 2.38 6.97 9.84
CA CYS A 13 1.73 6.31 8.71
C CYS A 13 2.73 6.05 7.57
N LEU A 14 2.34 5.23 6.59
CA LEU A 14 3.11 4.98 5.38
C LEU A 14 2.29 5.28 4.13
N GLY A 15 2.88 5.98 3.18
CA GLY A 15 2.26 6.33 1.89
C GLY A 15 3.28 6.29 0.75
N ASN A 16 2.78 6.28 -0.48
CA ASN A 16 3.57 6.16 -1.71
C ASN A 16 3.91 7.50 -2.40
N ASP A 17 3.36 8.62 -1.91
CA ASP A 17 3.56 9.97 -2.45
C ASP A 17 3.30 10.08 -3.98
N GLY A 18 2.46 9.20 -4.53
CA GLY A 18 2.14 9.15 -5.97
C GLY A 18 3.18 8.47 -6.87
N PHE A 19 4.18 7.77 -6.30
CA PHE A 19 5.22 7.07 -7.06
C PHE A 19 4.77 5.69 -7.56
N SER A 20 4.77 4.68 -6.68
CA SER A 20 4.29 3.34 -6.99
C SER A 20 2.82 3.19 -6.58
N GLN A 21 2.06 2.31 -7.25
CA GLN A 21 0.72 1.93 -6.80
C GLN A 21 0.78 0.76 -5.79
N THR A 22 1.98 0.30 -5.42
CA THR A 22 2.21 -0.95 -4.71
C THR A 22 2.76 -0.68 -3.31
N MET A 23 1.88 -0.58 -2.32
CA MET A 23 2.28 -0.31 -0.93
C MET A 23 3.26 -1.34 -0.35
N TRP A 24 3.28 -2.58 -0.85
CA TRP A 24 4.28 -3.58 -0.42
C TRP A 24 5.72 -3.20 -0.81
N GLU A 25 5.92 -2.50 -1.92
CA GLU A 25 7.22 -1.97 -2.31
C GLU A 25 7.66 -0.84 -1.37
N GLU A 26 6.73 0.05 -0.99
CA GLU A 26 6.99 1.11 -0.01
C GLU A 26 7.34 0.53 1.37
N MET A 27 6.61 -0.50 1.79
CA MET A 27 6.87 -1.24 3.03
C MET A 27 8.28 -1.87 3.02
N LYS A 28 8.67 -2.50 1.90
CA LYS A 28 10.00 -3.09 1.73
C LYS A 28 11.09 -2.03 1.70
N THR A 29 10.84 -0.88 1.06
CA THR A 29 11.76 0.26 1.04
C THR A 29 11.98 0.81 2.44
N ALA A 30 10.91 1.04 3.22
CA ALA A 30 11.03 1.46 4.62
C ALA A 30 11.84 0.46 5.45
N TYR A 31 11.55 -0.84 5.31
CA TYR A 31 12.27 -1.92 5.99
C TYR A 31 13.78 -1.91 5.69
N LEU A 32 14.17 -1.77 4.42
CA LEU A 32 15.57 -1.84 4.01
C LEU A 32 16.34 -0.54 4.25
N LEU A 33 15.74 0.61 3.95
CA LEU A 33 16.41 1.92 4.01
C LEU A 33 16.86 2.26 5.44
N HIS A 34 16.02 1.95 6.43
CA HIS A 34 16.36 2.12 7.84
C HIS A 34 17.58 1.29 8.25
N LYS A 35 17.64 0.02 7.82
CA LYS A 35 18.78 -0.85 8.12
C LYS A 35 20.06 -0.36 7.45
N VAL A 36 19.98 0.08 6.20
CA VAL A 36 21.12 0.62 5.47
C VAL A 36 21.63 1.89 6.14
N HIS A 37 20.72 2.82 6.47
CA HIS A 37 21.07 4.08 7.11
C HIS A 37 21.75 3.88 8.47
N HIS A 38 21.24 2.96 9.28
CA HIS A 38 21.77 2.68 10.62
C HIS A 38 22.88 1.62 10.66
N ARG A 39 23.15 0.94 9.54
CA ARG A 39 24.05 -0.23 9.45
C ARG A 39 23.71 -1.32 10.49
N ASP A 40 22.43 -1.52 10.77
CA ASP A 40 21.96 -2.48 11.77
C ASP A 40 20.74 -3.25 11.22
N PRO A 41 20.86 -4.59 11.02
CA PRO A 41 19.78 -5.40 10.46
C PRO A 41 18.58 -5.56 11.38
N ARG A 42 18.65 -5.12 12.65
CA ARG A 42 17.55 -5.21 13.62
C ARG A 42 16.57 -4.04 13.55
N ARG A 43 16.97 -2.93 12.92
CA ARG A 43 16.20 -1.68 12.79
C ARG A 43 15.01 -1.85 11.87
N MET A 44 13.90 -1.15 12.11
CA MET A 44 12.66 -1.23 11.32
C MET A 44 12.27 -2.67 10.99
N ASN A 45 11.78 -3.40 11.99
CA ASN A 45 11.42 -4.79 11.81
C ASN A 45 10.06 -4.93 11.09
N GLY A 46 9.69 -6.15 10.68
CA GLY A 46 8.44 -6.36 9.93
C GLY A 46 7.18 -5.92 10.69
N MET A 47 7.17 -6.04 12.01
CA MET A 47 6.06 -5.57 12.85
C MET A 47 5.95 -4.05 12.84
N ASP A 48 7.06 -3.32 12.89
CA ASP A 48 7.05 -1.85 12.85
C ASP A 48 6.46 -1.35 11.52
N VAL A 49 6.82 -2.02 10.42
CA VAL A 49 6.30 -1.71 9.09
C VAL A 49 4.81 -1.99 8.98
N MET A 50 4.32 -3.11 9.55
CA MET A 50 2.88 -3.40 9.59
C MET A 50 2.13 -2.43 10.52
N GLN A 51 2.72 -2.04 11.64
CA GLN A 51 2.15 -1.03 12.53
C GLN A 51 1.95 0.29 11.77
N MET A 52 2.94 0.73 11.00
CA MET A 52 2.82 1.95 10.20
C MET A 52 1.82 1.79 9.04
N GLY A 53 2.02 0.77 8.21
CA GLY A 53 1.33 0.64 6.92
C GLY A 53 -0.05 0.03 6.98
N VAL A 54 -0.44 -0.60 8.10
CA VAL A 54 -1.76 -1.21 8.31
C VAL A 54 -2.46 -0.55 9.50
N THR A 55 -1.94 -0.70 10.72
CA THR A 55 -2.65 -0.27 11.94
C THR A 55 -2.79 1.26 12.02
N ASN A 56 -1.69 1.99 11.87
CA ASN A 56 -1.69 3.45 11.95
C ASN A 56 -2.40 4.06 10.74
N ASN A 57 -2.19 3.52 9.54
CA ASN A 57 -2.92 3.92 8.34
C ASN A 57 -4.44 3.76 8.51
N ALA A 58 -4.91 2.64 9.09
CA ALA A 58 -6.32 2.44 9.38
C ALA A 58 -6.84 3.47 10.39
N ALA A 59 -6.14 3.69 11.50
CA ALA A 59 -6.52 4.68 12.50
C ALA A 59 -6.56 6.11 11.91
N LEU A 60 -5.62 6.45 11.03
CA LEU A 60 -5.66 7.72 10.30
C LEU A 60 -6.88 7.79 9.39
N ALA A 61 -7.17 6.74 8.62
CA ALA A 61 -8.34 6.70 7.75
C ALA A 61 -9.66 6.84 8.53
N GLU A 62 -9.80 6.19 9.68
CA GLU A 62 -10.98 6.32 10.56
C GLU A 62 -11.23 7.77 11.02
N SER A 63 -10.18 8.60 11.12
CA SER A 63 -10.34 10.03 11.41
C SER A 63 -11.02 10.81 10.27
N PHE A 64 -10.93 10.32 9.04
CA PHE A 64 -11.60 10.88 7.86
C PHE A 64 -12.96 10.23 7.58
N PHE A 65 -13.20 9.03 8.10
CA PHE A 65 -14.45 8.27 7.94
C PHE A 65 -15.07 7.93 9.31
N PRO A 66 -15.67 8.91 10.01
CA PRO A 66 -16.20 8.69 11.34
C PRO A 66 -17.29 7.61 11.37
N GLY A 67 -17.17 6.66 12.28
CA GLY A 67 -18.13 5.56 12.46
C GLY A 67 -17.80 4.30 11.66
N GLU A 68 -16.85 4.38 10.72
CA GLU A 68 -16.30 3.20 10.05
C GLU A 68 -15.18 2.60 10.89
N ARG A 69 -15.09 1.27 10.88
CA ARG A 69 -13.98 0.52 11.48
C ARG A 69 -13.18 -0.14 10.37
N LEU A 70 -11.90 0.21 10.24
CA LEU A 70 -11.06 -0.10 9.09
C LEU A 70 -9.86 -0.98 9.46
N GLY A 71 -9.25 -1.62 8.46
CA GLY A 71 -7.99 -2.36 8.61
C GLY A 71 -8.07 -3.65 9.44
N VAL A 72 -9.28 -4.13 9.76
CA VAL A 72 -9.51 -5.35 10.57
C VAL A 72 -10.61 -6.23 9.99
N LEU A 73 -10.46 -7.55 10.13
CA LEU A 73 -11.46 -8.53 9.69
C LEU A 73 -12.28 -9.03 10.89
N VAL A 74 -13.29 -8.24 11.29
CA VAL A 74 -14.22 -8.57 12.38
C VAL A 74 -15.65 -8.14 12.02
N PRO A 75 -16.70 -8.78 12.56
CA PRO A 75 -18.07 -8.35 12.32
C PRO A 75 -18.29 -6.87 12.66
N GLY A 76 -18.97 -6.16 11.76
CA GLY A 76 -19.25 -4.73 11.88
C GLY A 76 -18.14 -3.79 11.39
N ALA A 77 -16.98 -4.31 10.98
CA ALA A 77 -15.96 -3.52 10.27
C ALA A 77 -16.28 -3.42 8.77
N ALA A 78 -15.70 -2.42 8.09
CA ALA A 78 -15.81 -2.28 6.65
C ALA A 78 -15.24 -3.52 5.95
N ALA A 79 -15.95 -4.00 4.93
CA ALA A 79 -15.52 -5.13 4.13
C ALA A 79 -14.51 -4.69 3.04
N ASP A 80 -13.35 -4.24 3.49
CA ASP A 80 -12.20 -3.85 2.67
C ASP A 80 -11.19 -5.01 2.66
N ILE A 81 -11.15 -5.76 1.56
CA ILE A 81 -10.48 -7.07 1.52
C ILE A 81 -9.65 -7.20 0.24
N LEU A 82 -8.43 -7.70 0.41
CA LEU A 82 -7.56 -8.17 -0.66
C LEU A 82 -7.48 -9.70 -0.61
N LEU A 83 -7.70 -10.38 -1.73
CA LEU A 83 -7.43 -11.80 -1.87
C LEU A 83 -6.09 -11.96 -2.59
N VAL A 84 -5.16 -12.69 -1.96
CA VAL A 84 -3.80 -12.87 -2.46
C VAL A 84 -3.55 -14.37 -2.67
N ASP A 85 -3.28 -14.76 -3.91
CA ASP A 85 -2.91 -16.12 -4.29
C ASP A 85 -1.43 -16.36 -3.98
N TYR A 86 -1.17 -16.65 -2.71
CA TYR A 86 0.18 -16.83 -2.18
C TYR A 86 0.40 -18.27 -1.72
N GLN A 87 1.34 -18.95 -2.39
CA GLN A 87 1.81 -20.28 -2.02
C GLN A 87 3.22 -20.18 -1.40
N PRO A 88 3.34 -20.20 -0.06
CA PRO A 88 4.64 -20.04 0.57
C PRO A 88 5.50 -21.31 0.48
N ASN A 89 6.80 -21.14 0.24
CA ASN A 89 7.79 -22.22 0.31
C ASN A 89 8.16 -22.60 1.76
N THR A 90 7.90 -21.71 2.72
CA THR A 90 8.19 -21.90 4.15
C THR A 90 6.89 -21.85 4.95
N THR A 91 6.87 -22.48 6.12
CA THR A 91 5.66 -22.47 6.98
C THR A 91 5.22 -21.05 7.30
N LEU A 92 3.98 -20.72 6.93
CA LEU A 92 3.33 -19.46 7.27
C LEU A 92 2.64 -19.56 8.63
N THR A 93 2.90 -18.59 9.50
CA THR A 93 2.28 -18.43 10.83
C THR A 93 1.92 -16.98 11.04
N SER A 94 1.04 -16.68 12.01
CA SER A 94 0.74 -15.28 12.36
C SER A 94 1.99 -14.51 12.81
N GLY A 95 2.94 -15.18 13.48
CA GLY A 95 4.17 -14.57 13.97
C GLY A 95 5.20 -14.24 12.89
N ASN A 96 5.09 -14.81 11.68
CA ASN A 96 6.02 -14.52 10.57
C ASN A 96 5.35 -13.90 9.34
N LEU A 97 4.02 -13.74 9.34
CA LEU A 97 3.26 -13.13 8.24
C LEU A 97 3.83 -11.80 7.74
N PRO A 98 4.28 -10.85 8.59
CA PRO A 98 4.86 -9.59 8.10
C PRO A 98 6.03 -9.79 7.13
N TRP A 99 6.88 -10.79 7.37
CA TRP A 99 8.03 -11.07 6.50
C TRP A 99 7.63 -11.84 5.24
N HIS A 100 6.57 -12.65 5.30
CA HIS A 100 5.96 -13.22 4.10
C HIS A 100 5.37 -12.12 3.20
N ILE A 101 4.73 -11.10 3.77
CA ILE A 101 4.25 -9.93 3.01
C ILE A 101 5.44 -9.17 2.41
N LEU A 102 6.46 -8.85 3.20
CA LEU A 102 7.60 -8.04 2.74
C LEU A 102 8.46 -8.71 1.65
N PHE A 103 8.58 -10.04 1.67
CA PHE A 103 9.54 -10.75 0.82
C PHE A 103 8.94 -11.81 -0.09
N GLY A 104 7.73 -12.28 0.21
CA GLY A 104 7.06 -13.33 -0.55
C GLY A 104 5.97 -12.79 -1.48
N PHE A 105 5.32 -11.69 -1.12
CA PHE A 105 4.19 -11.17 -1.90
C PHE A 105 4.70 -10.32 -3.07
N ASN A 106 3.92 -10.33 -4.15
CA ASN A 106 3.99 -9.35 -5.24
C ASN A 106 2.57 -8.99 -5.68
N GLU A 107 2.38 -7.79 -6.22
CA GLU A 107 1.07 -7.23 -6.58
C GLU A 107 0.30 -8.10 -7.59
N SER A 108 0.98 -8.83 -8.47
CA SER A 108 0.34 -9.73 -9.43
C SER A 108 -0.35 -10.94 -8.78
N MET A 109 -0.02 -11.25 -7.52
CA MET A 109 -0.68 -12.29 -6.74
C MET A 109 -2.08 -11.87 -6.27
N VAL A 110 -2.44 -10.58 -6.32
CA VAL A 110 -3.79 -10.13 -5.95
C VAL A 110 -4.80 -10.63 -6.99
N THR A 111 -5.79 -11.40 -6.56
CA THR A 111 -6.82 -11.98 -7.45
C THR A 111 -8.15 -11.27 -7.35
N ALA A 112 -8.45 -10.66 -6.21
CA ALA A 112 -9.66 -9.88 -6.02
C ALA A 112 -9.45 -8.74 -5.02
N THR A 113 -10.18 -7.65 -5.24
CA THR A 113 -10.23 -6.49 -4.34
C THR A 113 -11.68 -6.16 -4.04
N MET A 114 -11.97 -5.89 -2.78
CA MET A 114 -13.27 -5.49 -2.28
C MET A 114 -13.11 -4.23 -1.42
N VAL A 115 -14.02 -3.29 -1.60
CA VAL A 115 -14.09 -2.07 -0.77
C VAL A 115 -15.55 -1.87 -0.34
N GLY A 116 -15.80 -1.73 0.96
CA GLY A 116 -17.13 -1.56 1.53
C GLY A 116 -18.11 -2.69 1.17
N GLY A 117 -17.62 -3.91 0.96
CA GLY A 117 -18.44 -5.05 0.54
C GLY A 117 -18.69 -5.13 -0.98
N GLN A 118 -18.21 -4.16 -1.75
CA GLN A 118 -18.31 -4.16 -3.21
C GLN A 118 -17.04 -4.71 -3.85
N LEU A 119 -17.16 -5.79 -4.63
CA LEU A 119 -16.06 -6.27 -5.46
C LEU A 119 -15.72 -5.23 -6.54
N LEU A 120 -14.45 -4.84 -6.61
CA LEU A 120 -13.89 -3.95 -7.63
C LEU A 120 -13.10 -4.72 -8.69
N MET A 121 -12.45 -5.80 -8.27
CA MET A 121 -11.74 -6.75 -9.13
C MET A 121 -12.04 -8.17 -8.68
N LYS A 122 -12.19 -9.11 -9.63
CA LYS A 122 -12.34 -10.54 -9.36
C LYS A 122 -11.64 -11.35 -10.44
N ASP A 123 -10.91 -12.39 -10.04
CA ASP A 123 -10.12 -13.24 -10.96
C ASP A 123 -9.17 -12.40 -11.84
N ARG A 124 -8.63 -11.31 -11.28
CA ARG A 124 -7.81 -10.27 -11.94
C ARG A 124 -8.53 -9.42 -13.01
N GLU A 125 -9.84 -9.53 -13.13
CA GLU A 125 -10.67 -8.72 -14.02
C GLU A 125 -11.31 -7.54 -13.26
N LEU A 126 -11.15 -6.33 -13.79
CA LEU A 126 -11.77 -5.12 -13.23
C LEU A 126 -13.28 -5.12 -13.52
N LEU A 127 -14.10 -4.94 -12.49
CA LEU A 127 -15.56 -5.04 -12.59
C LEU A 127 -16.26 -3.69 -12.83
N LYS A 128 -15.53 -2.59 -12.62
CA LYS A 128 -16.09 -1.23 -12.62
C LYS A 128 -15.39 -0.27 -13.60
N LEU A 129 -14.27 -0.68 -14.17
CA LEU A 129 -13.40 0.16 -14.99
C LEU A 129 -13.04 -0.56 -16.28
N ASP A 130 -13.07 0.17 -17.39
CA ASP A 130 -12.49 -0.27 -18.67
C ASP A 130 -11.04 0.24 -18.74
N ALA A 131 -10.09 -0.64 -18.41
CA ALA A 131 -8.68 -0.28 -18.39
C ALA A 131 -8.17 0.13 -19.78
N GLU A 132 -8.63 -0.51 -20.85
CA GLU A 132 -8.18 -0.21 -22.21
C GLU A 132 -8.64 1.19 -22.63
N ALA A 133 -9.92 1.52 -22.40
CA ALA A 133 -10.46 2.84 -22.68
C ALA A 133 -9.78 3.93 -21.83
N ILE A 134 -9.53 3.67 -20.54
CA ILE A 134 -8.82 4.61 -19.65
C ILE A 134 -7.40 4.86 -20.18
N HIS A 135 -6.66 3.80 -20.52
CA HIS A 135 -5.31 3.94 -21.07
C HIS A 135 -5.30 4.67 -22.41
N ALA A 136 -6.27 4.38 -23.30
CA ALA A 136 -6.41 5.09 -24.56
C ALA A 136 -6.65 6.58 -24.34
N ARG A 137 -7.60 6.93 -23.46
CA ARG A 137 -7.91 8.32 -23.13
C ARG A 137 -6.74 9.05 -22.47
N ALA A 138 -6.00 8.37 -21.59
CA ALA A 138 -4.80 8.93 -20.98
C ALA A 138 -3.73 9.26 -22.03
N ARG A 139 -3.50 8.36 -23.00
CA ARG A 139 -2.57 8.59 -24.11
C ARG A 139 -2.97 9.76 -25.00
N GLU A 140 -4.26 9.95 -25.26
CA GLU A 140 -4.76 11.11 -26.01
C GLU A 140 -4.49 12.44 -25.29
N LEU A 141 -4.62 12.45 -23.96
CA LEU A 141 -4.47 13.66 -23.14
C LEU A 141 -3.00 13.99 -22.84
N ALA A 142 -2.12 12.98 -22.80
CA ALA A 142 -0.73 13.14 -22.40
C ALA A 142 0.04 14.23 -23.19
N PRO A 143 -0.07 14.36 -24.54
CA PRO A 143 0.65 15.40 -25.28
C PRO A 143 0.32 16.82 -24.80
N ALA A 144 -0.95 17.10 -24.47
CA ALA A 144 -1.36 18.42 -24.00
C ALA A 144 -0.83 18.73 -22.59
N VAL A 145 -0.72 17.70 -21.73
CA VAL A 145 -0.10 17.83 -20.41
C VAL A 145 1.39 18.15 -20.55
N TRP A 146 2.11 17.41 -21.40
CA TRP A 146 3.53 17.64 -21.63
C TRP A 146 3.82 19.00 -22.25
N ALA A 147 3.05 19.42 -23.26
CA ALA A 147 3.21 20.74 -23.86
C ALA A 147 3.04 21.87 -22.82
N ARG A 148 2.09 21.73 -21.89
CA ARG A 148 1.90 22.70 -20.81
C ARG A 148 3.05 22.66 -19.80
N TYR A 149 3.53 21.47 -19.45
CA TYR A 149 4.68 21.31 -18.56
C TYR A 149 5.94 21.97 -19.14
N GLU A 150 6.23 21.74 -20.42
CA GLU A 150 7.40 22.31 -21.11
C GLU A 150 7.37 23.84 -21.10
N GLN A 151 6.20 24.47 -21.28
CA GLN A 151 6.06 25.93 -21.17
C GLN A 151 6.46 26.46 -19.78
N PHE A 152 6.12 25.73 -18.71
CA PHE A 152 6.50 26.13 -17.36
C PHE A 152 7.97 25.82 -17.05
N ALA A 153 8.45 24.64 -17.43
CA ALA A 153 9.80 24.18 -17.14
C ALA A 153 10.88 24.95 -17.91
N SER A 154 10.57 25.44 -19.12
CA SER A 154 11.49 26.24 -19.94
C SER A 154 11.43 27.75 -19.64
N ALA A 155 10.46 28.20 -18.86
CA ALA A 155 10.34 29.58 -18.39
C ALA A 155 11.07 29.84 -17.05
N ALA A 156 11.68 28.80 -16.46
CA ALA A 156 12.54 28.86 -15.28
C ALA A 156 14.02 28.74 -15.69
#